data_AF-A0A815E7C5-F1
#
_entry.id   AF-A0A815E7C5-F1
#
_cell.length_a   1.000
_cell.length_b   1.000
_cell.length_c   1.000
_cell.angle_alpha   90.00
_cell.angle_beta   90.00
_cell.angle_gamma   90.00
#
_symmetry.space_group_name_H-M   'P 1'
#
loop_
_entity.id
_entity.type
_entity.pdbx_description
1 polymer ?
#
loop_
_entity_poly.entity_id
_entity_poly.type
_entity_poly.pdbx_seq_one_letter_code
_entity_poly.pdbx_strand_id
1 'polypeptide(L)'
;MTTYRYNKTLSKRNMWIGETLSLYYRIFFYYLYSGKGIDAYRTSGIDRRVLIHIYSLVLTIRLFSFRHYRAKSYGEDLRANLRNVIVPFTIIPLSIFCFNKFICLFFLIFIYPLWALIGSIYLSIYDTREQFTHITIPIIVWWTIF
;
A
#
# COMPACT_ATOMS: atom_id res chain seq x y z
N MET A 1 -19.59 -16.84 -20.86
CA MET A 1 -19.25 -15.39 -20.93
C MET A 1 -18.33 -14.94 -19.77
N THR A 2 -17.52 -15.83 -19.19
CA THR A 2 -16.62 -15.57 -18.06
C THR A 2 -15.14 -15.61 -18.48
N THR A 3 -14.81 -16.46 -19.45
CA THR A 3 -13.46 -16.64 -20.03
C THR A 3 -12.94 -15.39 -20.75
N TYR A 4 -13.80 -14.64 -21.45
CA TYR A 4 -13.40 -13.43 -22.17
C TYR A 4 -13.00 -12.27 -21.24
N ARG A 5 -13.63 -12.16 -20.06
CA ARG A 5 -13.33 -11.14 -19.05
C ARG A 5 -12.00 -11.42 -18.36
N TYR A 6 -11.69 -12.71 -18.15
CA TYR A 6 -10.44 -13.20 -17.58
C TYR A 6 -9.24 -12.98 -18.52
N ASN A 7 -9.40 -13.22 -19.82
CA ASN A 7 -8.33 -13.01 -20.80
C ASN A 7 -7.98 -11.53 -20.99
N LYS A 8 -8.97 -10.62 -20.88
CA LYS A 8 -8.72 -9.17 -20.97
C LYS A 8 -8.01 -8.61 -19.73
N THR A 9 -8.21 -9.21 -18.55
CA THR A 9 -7.45 -8.87 -17.33
C THR A 9 -6.09 -9.56 -17.27
N LEU A 10 -5.89 -10.71 -17.92
CA LEU A 10 -4.58 -11.38 -18.06
C LEU A 10 -3.66 -10.65 -19.05
N SER A 11 -4.17 -10.24 -20.20
CA SER A 11 -3.39 -9.52 -21.23
C SER A 11 -2.88 -8.15 -20.76
N LYS A 12 -3.54 -7.54 -19.76
CA LYS A 12 -3.13 -6.27 -19.15
C LYS A 12 -2.14 -6.43 -17.98
N ARG A 13 -1.78 -7.65 -17.59
CA ARG A 13 -0.99 -7.97 -16.40
C ARG A 13 0.52 -8.14 -16.64
N ASN A 14 1.01 -7.95 -17.86
CA ASN A 14 2.44 -8.04 -18.17
C ASN A 14 3.15 -6.70 -17.91
N MET A 15 2.95 -6.08 -16.75
CA MET A 15 3.79 -4.96 -16.34
C MET A 15 5.04 -5.49 -15.66
N TRP A 16 6.20 -5.00 -16.09
CA TRP A 16 7.46 -5.34 -15.45
C TRP A 16 7.54 -4.71 -14.05
N ILE A 17 8.31 -5.31 -13.15
CA ILE A 17 8.40 -4.82 -11.75
C ILE A 17 8.82 -3.33 -11.71
N GLY A 18 9.73 -2.92 -12.60
CA GLY A 18 10.16 -1.53 -12.72
C GLY A 18 9.05 -0.59 -13.18
N GLU A 19 8.15 -1.04 -14.05
CA GLU A 19 7.01 -0.25 -14.50
C GLU A 19 5.99 -0.07 -13.38
N THR A 20 5.74 -1.12 -12.58
CA THR A 20 4.85 -1.02 -11.41
C THR A 20 5.40 -0.07 -10.35
N LEU A 21 6.71 -0.11 -10.11
CA LEU A 21 7.38 0.76 -9.15
C LEU A 21 7.40 2.22 -9.63
N SER A 22 7.70 2.44 -10.91
CA SER A 22 7.62 3.76 -11.55
C SER A 22 6.19 4.32 -11.50
N LEU A 23 5.18 3.47 -11.75
CA LEU A 23 3.77 3.85 -11.65
C LEU A 23 3.41 4.27 -10.24
N TYR A 24 3.84 3.51 -9.22
CA TYR A 24 3.64 3.84 -7.81
C TYR A 24 4.20 5.23 -7.50
N TYR A 25 5.48 5.49 -7.80
CA TYR A 25 6.10 6.79 -7.51
C TYR A 25 5.43 7.92 -8.28
N ARG A 26 5.09 7.72 -9.55
CA ARG A 26 4.42 8.75 -10.36
C ARG A 26 3.08 9.16 -9.77
N ILE A 27 2.25 8.19 -9.36
CA ILE A 27 0.93 8.48 -8.76
C ILE A 27 1.10 9.07 -7.36
N PHE A 28 2.01 8.51 -6.56
CA PHE A 28 2.27 8.95 -5.20
C PHE A 28 2.73 10.42 -5.17
N PHE A 29 3.75 10.77 -5.95
CA PHE A 29 4.24 12.16 -6.01
C PHE A 29 3.24 13.10 -6.70
N TYR A 30 2.49 12.64 -7.70
CA TYR A 30 1.40 13.44 -8.26
C TYR A 30 0.40 13.85 -7.19
N TYR A 31 -0.10 12.91 -6.39
CA TYR A 31 -1.00 13.25 -5.30
C TYR A 31 -0.26 14.04 -4.22
N LEU A 32 0.99 13.72 -3.87
CA LEU A 32 1.69 14.46 -2.81
C LEU A 32 1.79 15.97 -3.12
N TYR A 33 2.12 16.33 -4.36
CA TYR A 33 2.34 17.73 -4.75
C TYR A 33 1.11 18.44 -5.34
N SER A 34 0.17 17.73 -5.95
CA SER A 34 -0.97 18.38 -6.62
C SER A 34 -1.95 19.06 -5.66
N GLY A 35 -2.04 18.61 -4.41
CA GLY A 35 -3.10 19.03 -3.48
C GLY A 35 -4.51 18.56 -3.87
N LYS A 36 -4.69 17.90 -5.02
CA LYS A 36 -5.99 17.53 -5.56
C LYS A 36 -6.57 16.29 -4.88
N GLY A 37 -7.88 16.09 -5.06
CA GLY A 37 -8.61 14.89 -4.64
C GLY A 37 -8.34 13.67 -5.52
N ILE A 38 -8.90 12.53 -5.13
CA ILE A 38 -8.68 11.24 -5.79
C ILE A 38 -9.03 11.25 -7.29
N ASP A 39 -10.09 11.95 -7.69
CA ASP A 39 -10.58 11.94 -9.08
C ASP A 39 -9.71 12.74 -10.06
N ALA A 40 -8.68 13.45 -9.57
CA ALA A 40 -7.80 14.27 -10.40
C ALA A 40 -6.85 13.46 -11.29
N TYR A 41 -6.48 12.25 -10.86
CA TYR A 41 -5.64 11.37 -11.67
C TYR A 41 -6.53 10.46 -12.52
N ARG A 42 -6.71 10.82 -13.80
CA ARG A 42 -7.53 10.07 -14.74
C ARG A 42 -6.67 9.51 -15.87
N THR A 43 -6.30 8.24 -15.77
CA THR A 43 -5.61 7.53 -16.85
C THR A 43 -6.39 6.27 -17.20
N SER A 44 -6.75 6.16 -18.49
CA SER A 44 -7.39 4.98 -19.06
C SER A 44 -6.43 3.80 -19.03
N GLY A 45 -6.50 2.97 -17.99
CA GLY A 45 -5.51 1.89 -17.87
C GLY A 45 -5.46 1.27 -16.49
N ILE A 46 -5.52 2.12 -15.47
CA ILE A 46 -5.20 1.79 -14.08
C ILE A 46 -6.47 1.44 -13.32
N ASP A 47 -6.40 0.39 -12.50
CA ASP A 47 -7.51 0.01 -11.62
C ASP A 47 -7.76 1.12 -10.58
N ARG A 48 -9.02 1.49 -10.39
CA ARG A 48 -9.45 2.47 -9.40
C ARG A 48 -9.02 2.07 -7.98
N ARG A 49 -8.92 0.77 -7.69
CA ARG A 49 -8.45 0.26 -6.39
C ARG A 49 -7.02 0.72 -6.08
N VAL A 50 -6.14 0.71 -7.07
CA VAL A 50 -4.75 1.18 -6.94
C VAL A 50 -4.71 2.68 -6.65
N LEU A 51 -5.57 3.46 -7.32
CA LEU A 51 -5.66 4.91 -7.09
C LEU A 51 -6.16 5.23 -5.68
N ILE A 52 -7.21 4.54 -5.22
CA ILE A 52 -7.74 4.70 -3.85
C ILE A 52 -6.66 4.39 -2.82
N HIS A 53 -5.93 3.30 -3.02
CA HIS A 53 -4.88 2.87 -2.12
C HIS A 53 -3.73 3.87 -2.04
N ILE A 54 -3.17 4.31 -3.17
CA ILE A 54 -2.08 5.29 -3.16
C ILE A 54 -2.57 6.63 -2.60
N TYR A 55 -3.80 7.03 -2.90
CA TYR A 55 -4.39 8.25 -2.37
C TYR A 55 -4.55 8.21 -0.84
N SER A 56 -4.95 7.08 -0.25
CA SER A 56 -5.09 6.95 1.21
C SER A 56 -3.74 7.09 1.93
N LEU A 57 -2.67 6.56 1.34
CA LEU A 57 -1.30 6.73 1.85
C LEU A 57 -0.87 8.21 1.84
N VAL A 58 -1.10 8.90 0.73
CA VAL A 58 -0.79 10.34 0.62
C VAL A 58 -1.66 11.17 1.56
N LEU A 59 -2.94 10.81 1.71
CA LEU A 59 -3.86 11.50 2.61
C LEU A 59 -3.38 11.42 4.07
N THR A 60 -2.84 10.27 4.48
CA THR A 60 -2.22 10.10 5.81
C THR A 60 -1.13 11.15 6.07
N ILE A 61 -0.27 11.40 5.07
CA ILE A 61 0.81 12.41 5.17
C ILE A 61 0.26 13.84 5.15
N ARG A 62 -0.76 14.10 4.34
CA ARG A 62 -1.40 15.43 4.28
C ARG A 62 -2.05 15.78 5.61
N LEU A 63 -2.76 14.83 6.21
CA LEU A 63 -3.47 15.01 7.48
C LEU A 63 -2.56 14.99 8.70
N PHE A 64 -1.32 14.51 8.58
CA PHE A 64 -0.40 14.25 9.71
C PHE A 64 -0.34 15.36 10.76
N SER A 65 -0.24 16.63 10.34
CA SER A 65 -0.11 17.78 11.23
C SER A 65 -1.43 18.46 11.60
N PHE A 66 -2.55 18.01 11.02
CA PHE A 66 -3.87 18.58 11.30
C PHE A 66 -4.39 18.08 12.64
N ARG A 67 -5.16 18.94 13.33
CA ARG A 67 -5.80 18.61 14.61
C ARG A 67 -6.76 17.43 14.43
N HIS A 68 -6.67 16.46 15.32
CA HIS A 68 -7.55 15.30 15.34
C HIS A 68 -8.58 15.43 16.48
N TYR A 69 -9.72 14.74 16.40
CA TYR A 69 -10.75 14.88 17.44
C TYR A 69 -10.31 14.29 18.80
N ARG A 70 -9.45 13.25 18.77
CA ARG A 70 -8.97 12.54 19.96
C ARG A 70 -7.60 13.01 20.48
N ALA A 71 -6.78 13.60 19.62
CA ALA A 71 -5.38 13.97 19.93
C ALA A 71 -5.02 15.35 19.35
N LYS A 72 -3.88 15.93 19.75
CA LYS A 72 -3.52 17.28 19.29
C LYS A 72 -3.26 17.31 17.78
N SER A 73 -2.79 16.19 17.21
CA SER A 73 -2.62 16.00 15.77
C SER A 73 -3.00 14.58 15.33
N TYR A 74 -3.29 14.40 14.04
CA TYR A 74 -3.51 13.08 13.45
C TYR A 74 -2.28 12.17 13.60
N GLY A 75 -1.07 12.72 13.45
CA GLY A 75 0.16 11.96 13.65
C GLY A 75 0.32 11.41 15.08
N GLU A 76 -0.07 12.18 16.10
CA GLU A 76 -0.08 11.69 17.48
C GLU A 76 -1.07 10.53 17.67
N ASP A 77 -2.26 10.65 17.08
CA ASP A 77 -3.28 9.60 17.14
C ASP A 77 -2.81 8.33 16.44
N LEU A 78 -2.24 8.48 15.24
CA LEU A 78 -1.67 7.39 14.45
C LEU A 78 -0.58 6.64 15.22
N ARG A 79 0.34 7.37 15.86
CA ARG A 79 1.40 6.79 16.70
C ARG A 79 0.83 6.00 17.88
N ALA A 80 -0.22 6.51 18.53
CA ALA A 80 -0.86 5.82 19.64
C ALA A 80 -1.58 4.53 19.20
N ASN A 81 -2.22 4.55 18.03
CA ASN A 81 -2.91 3.38 17.46
C ASN A 81 -1.92 2.30 17.01
N LEU A 82 -0.78 2.69 16.45
CA LEU A 82 0.20 1.76 15.87
C LEU A 82 1.28 1.28 16.85
N ARG A 83 1.18 1.63 18.14
CA ARG A 83 2.17 1.22 19.16
C ARG A 83 2.19 -0.28 19.44
N ASN A 84 1.04 -0.93 19.26
CA ASN A 84 0.86 -2.37 19.50
C ASN A 84 0.97 -3.19 18.21
N VAL A 85 1.26 -2.53 17.08
CA VAL A 85 1.41 -3.19 15.77
C VAL A 85 2.91 -3.32 15.50
N ILE A 86 3.37 -4.56 15.40
CA ILE A 86 4.77 -4.88 15.14
C ILE A 86 4.94 -5.11 13.64
N VAL A 87 6.04 -4.60 13.06
CA VAL A 87 6.38 -4.89 11.67
C VAL A 87 6.73 -6.38 11.55
N PRO A 88 6.09 -7.14 10.65
CA PRO A 88 6.34 -8.58 10.50
C PRO A 88 7.83 -8.91 10.37
N PHE A 89 8.25 -10.02 10.98
CA PHE A 89 9.66 -10.46 11.02
C PHE A 89 10.63 -9.49 11.73
N THR A 90 10.12 -8.46 12.38
CA THR A 90 10.89 -7.56 13.23
C THR A 90 10.27 -7.48 14.62
N ILE A 91 10.97 -6.87 15.57
CA ILE A 91 10.44 -6.54 16.91
C ILE A 91 10.16 -5.01 16.99
N ILE A 92 10.16 -4.34 15.83
CA ILE A 92 10.07 -2.89 15.74
C ILE A 92 8.58 -2.49 15.70
N PRO A 93 8.09 -1.69 16.66
CA PRO A 93 6.72 -1.20 16.63
C PRO A 93 6.56 -0.16 15.52
N LEU A 94 5.47 -0.27 14.76
CA LEU A 94 5.17 0.57 13.61
C LEU A 94 5.01 2.06 14.00
N SER A 95 4.70 2.33 15.27
CA SER A 95 4.66 3.67 15.84
C SER A 95 5.97 4.46 15.69
N ILE A 96 7.13 3.81 15.57
CA ILE A 96 8.43 4.50 15.38
C ILE A 96 8.43 5.27 14.06
N PHE A 97 7.82 4.71 13.01
CA PHE A 97 7.72 5.37 11.71
C PHE A 97 6.71 6.53 11.70
N CYS A 98 5.89 6.64 12.74
CA CYS A 98 4.88 7.70 12.90
C CYS A 98 5.32 8.80 13.86
N PHE A 99 6.62 8.90 14.19
CA PHE A 99 7.10 9.91 15.15
C PHE A 99 7.04 11.34 14.60
N ASN A 100 7.37 11.52 13.32
CA ASN A 100 7.24 12.80 12.61
C ASN A 100 6.83 12.53 11.16
N LYS A 101 6.24 13.55 10.50
CA LYS A 101 5.77 13.50 9.12
C LYS A 101 6.85 13.03 8.15
N PHE A 102 8.10 13.48 8.34
CA PHE A 102 9.22 13.09 7.48
C PHE A 102 9.60 11.62 7.60
N ILE A 103 9.54 11.05 8.81
CA ILE A 103 9.82 9.62 9.02
C ILE A 103 8.70 8.77 8.41
N CYS A 104 7.44 9.21 8.56
CA CYS A 104 6.30 8.55 7.95
C CYS A 104 6.40 8.60 6.41
N LEU A 105 6.81 9.74 5.86
CA LEU A 105 7.05 9.89 4.43
C LEU A 105 8.20 8.98 3.95
N PHE A 106 9.31 8.92 4.69
CA PHE A 106 10.42 8.01 4.40
C PHE A 106 9.95 6.54 4.36
N PHE A 107 9.14 6.12 5.32
CA PHE A 107 8.55 4.79 5.35
C PHE A 107 7.74 4.51 4.08
N LEU A 108 6.84 5.43 3.67
CA LEU A 108 6.01 5.24 2.47
C LEU A 108 6.81 5.25 1.16
N ILE A 109 7.92 5.98 1.10
CA ILE A 109 8.74 6.06 -0.11
C ILE A 109 9.62 4.81 -0.26
N PHE A 110 10.22 4.31 0.83
CA PHE A 110 11.24 3.26 0.74
C PHE A 110 10.78 1.92 1.31
N ILE A 111 10.27 1.93 2.53
CA ILE A 111 9.97 0.69 3.28
C ILE A 111 8.70 0.04 2.75
N TYR A 112 7.67 0.84 2.47
CA TYR A 112 6.39 0.35 1.98
C TYR A 112 6.48 -0.41 0.64
N PRO A 113 7.09 0.13 -0.44
CA PRO A 113 7.23 -0.61 -1.69
C PRO A 113 8.15 -1.84 -1.56
N LEU A 114 9.13 -1.82 -0.65
CA LEU A 114 9.99 -2.98 -0.38
C LEU A 114 9.18 -4.13 0.25
N TRP A 115 8.32 -3.83 1.22
CA TRP A 115 7.43 -4.82 1.82
C TRP A 115 6.40 -5.35 0.82
N ALA A 116 5.85 -4.48 -0.03
CA ALA A 116 4.96 -4.91 -1.11
C ALA A 116 5.67 -5.86 -2.09
N LEU A 117 6.96 -5.61 -2.40
CA LEU A 117 7.77 -6.49 -3.23
C LEU A 117 7.98 -7.86 -2.55
N ILE A 118 8.36 -7.88 -1.27
CA ILE A 118 8.54 -9.13 -0.50
C ILE A 118 7.21 -9.92 -0.47
N GLY A 119 6.09 -9.24 -0.21
CA GLY A 119 4.76 -9.85 -0.20
C GLY A 119 4.36 -10.42 -1.56
N SER A 120 4.71 -9.74 -2.65
CA SER A 120 4.50 -10.22 -4.02
C SER A 120 5.34 -11.46 -4.35
N ILE A 121 6.63 -11.47 -3.97
CA ILE A 121 7.52 -12.63 -4.14
C ILE A 121 7.00 -13.81 -3.32
N TYR A 122 6.64 -13.57 -2.07
CA TYR A 122 6.05 -14.59 -1.20
C TYR A 122 4.78 -15.16 -1.84
N LEU A 123 3.84 -14.31 -2.24
CA LEU A 123 2.61 -14.76 -2.89
C LEU A 123 2.89 -15.56 -4.17
N SER A 124 3.84 -15.13 -5.01
CA SER A 124 4.23 -15.84 -6.24
C SER A 124 4.74 -17.26 -5.96
N ILE A 125 5.59 -17.41 -4.92
CA ILE A 125 6.12 -18.72 -4.52
C ILE A 125 5.02 -19.64 -3.99
N TYR A 126 4.07 -19.11 -3.21
CA TYR A 126 3.02 -19.90 -2.57
C TYR A 126 1.82 -20.17 -3.48
N ASP A 127 1.43 -19.24 -4.36
CA ASP A 127 0.39 -19.43 -5.39
C ASP A 127 0.80 -20.56 -6.36
N THR A 128 2.11 -20.69 -6.63
CA THR A 128 2.67 -21.83 -7.38
C THR A 128 2.51 -23.17 -6.63
N ARG A 129 2.43 -23.15 -5.29
CA ARG A 129 2.26 -24.35 -4.44
C ARG A 129 0.78 -24.70 -4.18
N GLU A 130 -0.14 -23.73 -4.18
CA GLU A 130 -1.58 -23.96 -3.96
C GLU A 130 -2.32 -24.55 -5.17
N GLN A 131 -1.72 -24.61 -6.37
CA GLN A 131 -2.29 -25.45 -7.44
C GLN A 131 -2.31 -26.95 -7.07
N PHE A 132 -1.61 -27.38 -6.00
CA PHE A 132 -1.58 -28.77 -5.56
C PHE A 132 -2.42 -29.11 -4.33
N THR A 133 -2.95 -28.15 -3.57
CA THR A 133 -3.83 -28.46 -2.43
C THR A 133 -4.83 -27.35 -2.18
N HIS A 134 -6.09 -27.63 -2.49
CA HIS A 134 -7.23 -26.87 -2.00
C HIS A 134 -7.18 -26.74 -0.46
N ILE A 135 -7.48 -25.54 0.03
CA ILE A 135 -7.86 -25.22 1.42
C ILE A 135 -6.67 -25.07 2.39
N THR A 136 -6.08 -23.88 2.45
CA THR A 136 -6.00 -23.03 3.67
C THR A 136 -5.07 -21.84 3.40
N ILE A 137 -5.64 -20.71 2.98
CA ILE A 137 -4.91 -19.43 2.99
C ILE A 137 -4.52 -19.15 4.45
N PRO A 138 -3.23 -19.14 4.82
CA PRO A 138 -2.85 -18.87 6.19
C PRO A 138 -3.21 -17.42 6.53
N ILE A 139 -3.92 -17.27 7.64
CA ILE A 139 -4.40 -16.04 8.31
C ILE A 139 -3.31 -14.96 8.47
N ILE A 140 -2.03 -15.31 8.26
CA ILE A 140 -0.86 -14.44 8.28
C ILE A 140 -0.92 -13.35 7.19
N VAL A 141 -1.52 -13.60 6.02
CA VAL A 141 -1.52 -12.65 4.89
C VAL A 141 -2.46 -11.45 5.10
N TRP A 142 -3.52 -11.60 5.90
CA TRP A 142 -4.45 -10.51 6.19
C TRP A 142 -3.81 -9.35 6.99
N TRP A 143 -2.68 -9.60 7.66
CA TRP A 143 -1.94 -8.56 8.40
C TRP A 143 -0.91 -7.81 7.57
N THR A 144 -0.61 -8.26 6.34
CA THR A 144 0.38 -7.62 5.46
C THR A 144 -0.20 -6.59 4.49
N ILE A 145 -1.52 -6.34 4.53
CA ILE A 145 -2.24 -5.44 3.59
C ILE A 145 -2.92 -4.27 4.34
N PHE A 146 -2.39 -3.87 5.49
CA PHE A 146 -2.71 -2.56 6.07
C PHE A 146 -1.67 -1.51 5.66
#